data_AF-A0A423MKF2-F1
#
_entry.id   AF-A0A423MKF2-F1
#
_cell.length_a   1.000
_cell.length_b   1.000
_cell.length_c   1.000
_cell.angle_alpha   90.00
_cell.angle_beta   90.00
_cell.angle_gamma   90.00
#
_symmetry.space_group_name_H-M   'P 1'
#
loop_
_entity.id
_entity.type
_entity.pdbx_description
1 polymer ?
#
loop_
_entity_poly.entity_id
_entity_poly.type
_entity_poly.pdbx_seq_one_letter_code
_entity_poly.pdbx_strand_id
1 'polypeptide(L)'
;MKKSIVDQVWHKIPDLDSQGRAAAVSKLEQVGELARRIGQTEGGEAANNILEHGLIEVALLRCREIQDGKVGLDYDDLQIYYRYATAAILKAEAVIDDELAHLKL
;
A
#
# COMPACT_ATOMS: atom_id res chain seq x y z
N MET A 1 0.95 -12.42 9.18
CA MET A 1 1.27 -11.05 9.60
C MET A 1 0.55 -10.79 10.89
N LYS A 2 1.25 -10.28 11.88
CA LYS A 2 0.69 -9.95 13.18
C LYS A 2 -0.21 -8.73 13.12
N LYS A 3 0.04 -7.82 12.17
CA LYS A 3 -0.77 -6.62 11.98
C LYS A 3 -0.95 -6.31 10.49
N SER A 4 -2.15 -6.53 9.97
CA SER A 4 -2.49 -6.14 8.59
C SER A 4 -2.36 -4.63 8.40
N ILE A 5 -1.79 -4.24 7.27
CA ILE A 5 -1.75 -2.90 6.71
C ILE A 5 -3.17 -2.47 6.28
N VAL A 6 -4.02 -3.40 5.85
CA VAL A 6 -5.44 -3.14 5.54
C VAL A 6 -6.25 -3.12 6.85
N ASP A 7 -6.05 -2.05 7.62
CA ASP A 7 -6.78 -1.80 8.88
C ASP A 7 -7.90 -0.77 8.69
N GLN A 8 -8.51 -0.32 9.80
CA GLN A 8 -9.59 0.65 9.80
C GLN A 8 -9.22 1.99 9.12
N VAL A 9 -7.94 2.38 9.13
CA VAL A 9 -7.47 3.61 8.47
C VAL A 9 -7.45 3.42 6.95
N TRP A 10 -7.20 2.20 6.46
CA TRP A 10 -7.19 1.90 5.03
C TRP A 10 -8.51 2.28 4.34
N HIS A 11 -9.65 2.10 5.01
CA HIS A 11 -10.97 2.40 4.47
C HIS A 11 -11.26 3.89 4.28
N LYS A 12 -10.37 4.77 4.76
CA LYS A 12 -10.45 6.22 4.53
C LYS A 12 -9.78 6.66 3.23
N ILE A 13 -8.87 5.86 2.67
CA ILE A 13 -8.16 6.18 1.43
C ILE A 13 -9.08 6.61 0.26
N PRO A 14 -10.26 6.01 0.02
CA PRO A 14 -11.12 6.42 -1.10
C PRO A 14 -11.84 7.77 -0.89
N ASP A 15 -11.69 8.41 0.27
CA ASP A 15 -12.28 9.72 0.55
C ASP A 15 -11.42 10.85 -0.05
N LEU A 16 -12.04 11.86 -0.67
CA LEU A 16 -11.33 13.02 -1.25
C LEU A 16 -10.95 14.08 -0.21
N ASP A 17 -11.29 13.86 1.06
CA ASP A 17 -11.09 14.83 2.12
C ASP A 17 -9.69 14.72 2.77
N SER A 18 -9.49 15.52 3.82
CA SER A 18 -8.24 15.50 4.58
C SER A 18 -7.99 14.18 5.31
N GLN A 19 -9.02 13.38 5.60
CA GLN A 19 -8.88 12.07 6.23
C GLN A 19 -8.35 11.06 5.24
N GLY A 20 -8.89 11.05 4.01
CA GLY A 20 -8.38 10.17 2.95
C GLY A 20 -6.94 10.45 2.60
N ARG A 21 -6.58 11.74 2.51
CA ARG A 21 -5.18 12.17 2.34
C ARG A 21 -4.27 11.66 3.45
N ALA A 22 -4.68 11.85 4.71
CA ALA A 22 -3.89 11.39 5.86
C ALA A 22 -3.73 9.86 5.87
N ALA A 23 -4.77 9.13 5.48
CA ALA A 23 -4.73 7.68 5.36
C ALA A 23 -3.76 7.22 4.25
N ALA A 24 -3.81 7.83 3.06
CA ALA A 24 -2.92 7.50 1.96
C ALA A 24 -1.44 7.74 2.32
N VAL A 25 -1.13 8.84 3.01
CA VAL A 25 0.24 9.12 3.52
C VAL A 25 0.68 8.05 4.51
N SER A 26 -0.14 7.77 5.54
CA SER A 26 0.22 6.80 6.57
C SER A 26 0.43 5.39 6.01
N LYS A 27 -0.39 4.99 5.02
CA LYS A 27 -0.27 3.67 4.38
C LYS A 27 0.88 3.58 3.40
N LEU A 28 1.21 4.67 2.70
CA LEU A 28 2.42 4.73 1.87
C LEU A 28 3.67 4.52 2.72
N GLU A 29 3.76 5.17 3.89
CA GLU A 29 4.88 4.98 4.83
C GLU A 29 4.97 3.55 5.36
N GLN A 30 3.83 2.93 5.70
CA GLN A 30 3.79 1.54 6.17
C GLN A 30 4.25 0.55 5.10
N VAL A 31 3.81 0.72 3.85
CA VAL A 31 4.23 -0.14 2.74
C VAL A 31 5.73 0.03 2.45
N GLY A 32 6.25 1.26 2.46
CA GLY A 32 7.68 1.50 2.27
C GLY A 32 8.55 0.89 3.38
N GLU A 33 8.09 0.96 4.64
CA GLU A 33 8.78 0.30 5.76
C GLU A 33 8.72 -1.23 5.64
N LEU A 34 7.59 -1.79 5.18
CA LEU A 34 7.46 -3.22 4.89
C LEU A 34 8.45 -3.65 3.80
N ALA A 35 8.52 -2.91 2.69
CA ALA A 35 9.45 -3.16 1.59
C ALA A 35 10.89 -3.17 2.07
N ARG A 36 11.26 -2.18 2.89
CA ARG A 36 12.60 -2.08 3.48
C ARG A 36 12.92 -3.28 4.36
N ARG A 37 11.98 -3.74 5.19
CA ARG A 37 12.20 -4.90 6.08
C ARG A 37 12.37 -6.20 5.31
N ILE A 38 11.46 -6.48 4.37
CA ILE A 38 11.56 -7.67 3.51
C ILE A 38 12.88 -7.61 2.74
N GLY A 39 13.22 -6.46 2.16
CA GLY A 39 14.45 -6.29 1.38
C GLY A 39 15.73 -6.50 2.21
N GLN A 40 15.71 -6.13 3.50
CA GLN A 40 16.85 -6.33 4.40
C GLN A 40 17.04 -7.78 4.84
N THR A 41 15.97 -8.58 4.89
CA THR A 41 16.04 -9.97 5.38
C THR A 41 16.06 -11.00 4.25
N GLU A 42 15.26 -10.81 3.21
CA GLU A 42 15.08 -11.76 2.10
C GLU A 42 15.74 -11.30 0.79
N GLY A 43 16.24 -10.05 0.76
CA GLY A 43 16.83 -9.44 -0.42
C GLY A 43 15.85 -8.61 -1.25
N GLY A 44 16.39 -7.70 -2.06
CA GLY A 44 15.58 -6.72 -2.83
C GLY A 44 14.67 -7.35 -3.88
N GLU A 45 15.06 -8.49 -4.45
CA GLU A 45 14.23 -9.21 -5.43
C GLU A 45 12.98 -9.81 -4.77
N ALA A 46 13.12 -10.39 -3.57
CA ALA A 46 11.98 -10.89 -2.81
C ALA A 46 11.01 -9.75 -2.46
N ALA A 47 11.52 -8.62 -1.97
CA ALA A 47 10.69 -7.44 -1.69
C ALA A 47 9.93 -6.94 -2.92
N ASN A 48 10.60 -6.89 -4.08
CA ASN A 48 9.96 -6.51 -5.34
C ASN A 48 8.88 -7.50 -5.75
N ASN A 49 9.15 -8.80 -5.74
CA ASN A 49 8.18 -9.80 -6.17
C ASN A 49 6.95 -9.84 -5.27
N ILE A 50 7.15 -9.72 -3.94
CA ILE A 50 6.07 -9.74 -2.96
C ILE A 50 5.22 -8.47 -3.03
N LEU A 51 5.85 -7.30 -3.22
CA LEU A 51 5.16 -6.00 -3.22
C LEU A 51 4.88 -5.47 -4.63
N GLU A 52 4.66 -6.38 -5.58
CA GLU A 52 4.26 -6.06 -6.97
C GLU A 52 5.16 -5.00 -7.61
N HIS A 53 6.48 -5.13 -7.44
CA HIS A 53 7.52 -4.23 -7.96
C HIS A 53 7.31 -2.75 -7.61
N GLY A 54 6.79 -2.47 -6.42
CA GLY A 54 6.52 -1.11 -5.94
C GLY A 54 5.23 -0.50 -6.48
N LEU A 55 4.42 -1.26 -7.24
CA LEU A 55 3.15 -0.76 -7.77
C LEU A 55 2.14 -0.44 -6.66
N ILE A 56 2.23 -1.09 -5.50
CA ILE A 56 1.41 -0.76 -4.33
C ILE A 56 1.72 0.66 -3.84
N GLU A 57 3.01 1.00 -3.71
CA GLU A 57 3.45 2.35 -3.32
C GLU A 57 3.04 3.38 -4.37
N VAL A 58 3.19 3.06 -5.65
CA VAL A 58 2.76 3.95 -6.74
C VAL A 58 1.26 4.20 -6.68
N ALA A 59 0.44 3.18 -6.45
CA ALA A 59 -1.00 3.34 -6.36
C ALA A 59 -1.42 4.21 -5.16
N LEU A 60 -0.80 4.00 -3.99
CA LEU A 60 -1.03 4.84 -2.80
C LEU A 60 -0.57 6.28 -3.02
N LEU A 61 0.58 6.47 -3.69
CA LEU A 61 1.07 7.78 -4.10
C LEU A 61 0.07 8.48 -5.02
N ARG A 62 -0.53 7.78 -5.99
CA ARG A 62 -1.55 8.34 -6.87
C ARG A 62 -2.81 8.75 -6.12
N CYS A 63 -3.26 7.94 -5.16
CA CYS A 63 -4.38 8.33 -4.29
C CYS A 63 -4.09 9.66 -3.57
N ARG A 64 -2.90 9.80 -2.98
CA ARG A 64 -2.45 11.04 -2.32
C ARG A 64 -2.42 12.22 -3.29
N GLU A 65 -1.82 12.04 -4.46
CA GLU A 65 -1.73 13.10 -5.47
C GLU A 65 -3.11 13.61 -5.92
N ILE A 66 -4.08 12.71 -6.08
CA ILE A 66 -5.46 13.08 -6.41
C ILE A 66 -6.08 13.91 -5.29
N GLN A 67 -5.89 13.48 -4.04
CA GLN A 67 -6.38 14.20 -2.86
C GLN A 67 -5.67 15.55 -2.64
N ASP A 68 -4.43 15.70 -3.14
CA ASP A 68 -3.71 16.97 -3.19
C ASP A 68 -4.16 17.87 -4.36
N GLY A 69 -5.12 17.43 -5.19
CA GLY A 69 -5.69 18.20 -6.30
C GLY A 69 -4.89 18.15 -7.59
N LYS A 70 -4.16 17.05 -7.86
CA LYS A 70 -3.41 16.87 -9.10
C LYS A 70 -4.32 16.97 -10.33
N VAL A 71 -3.94 17.85 -11.27
CA VAL A 71 -4.69 18.07 -12.51
C VAL A 71 -4.66 16.82 -13.39
N GLY A 72 -5.81 16.50 -13.99
CA GLY A 72 -5.96 15.40 -14.94
C GLY A 72 -6.19 14.04 -14.30
N LEU A 73 -6.44 14.00 -12.99
CA LEU A 73 -6.94 12.82 -12.28
C LEU A 73 -8.18 13.20 -11.47
N ASP A 74 -9.14 12.29 -11.36
CA ASP A 74 -10.41 12.54 -10.68
C ASP A 74 -10.78 11.45 -9.65
N TYR A 75 -12.04 11.46 -9.23
CA TYR A 75 -12.55 10.49 -8.26
C TYR A 75 -12.55 9.06 -8.80
N ASP A 76 -12.80 8.86 -10.09
CA ASP A 76 -12.80 7.52 -10.68
C ASP A 76 -11.37 6.97 -10.70
N ASP A 77 -10.37 7.80 -11.01
CA ASP A 77 -8.96 7.44 -10.87
C ASP A 77 -8.61 7.05 -9.43
N LEU A 78 -9.10 7.81 -8.44
CA LEU A 78 -8.90 7.50 -7.03
C LEU A 78 -9.46 6.10 -6.71
N GLN A 79 -10.66 5.78 -7.18
CA GLN A 79 -11.26 4.47 -6.96
C GLN A 79 -10.46 3.36 -7.63
N ILE A 80 -9.92 3.59 -8.83
CA ILE A 80 -9.10 2.62 -9.56
C ILE A 80 -7.81 2.32 -8.79
N TYR A 81 -7.07 3.36 -8.39
CA TYR A 81 -5.81 3.19 -7.65
C TYR A 81 -6.05 2.58 -6.27
N TYR A 82 -7.08 3.02 -5.55
CA TYR A 82 -7.45 2.46 -4.26
C TYR A 82 -7.77 0.96 -4.34
N ARG A 83 -8.60 0.55 -5.31
CA ARG A 83 -8.97 -0.87 -5.49
C ARG A 83 -7.78 -1.72 -5.89
N TYR A 84 -6.92 -1.21 -6.77
CA TYR A 84 -5.68 -1.89 -7.14
C TYR A 84 -4.78 -2.08 -5.91
N ALA A 85 -4.48 -1.00 -5.17
CA ALA A 85 -3.65 -1.05 -3.98
C ALA A 85 -4.20 -2.06 -2.95
N THR A 86 -5.52 -2.07 -2.76
CA THR A 86 -6.21 -2.97 -1.82
C THR A 86 -6.03 -4.44 -2.24
N ALA A 87 -6.28 -4.76 -3.51
CA ALA A 87 -6.12 -6.14 -3.99
C ALA A 87 -4.66 -6.59 -3.91
N ALA A 88 -3.72 -5.73 -4.31
CA ALA A 88 -2.31 -6.03 -4.34
C ALA A 88 -1.73 -6.23 -2.92
N ILE A 89 -2.08 -5.36 -1.96
CA ILE A 89 -1.58 -5.51 -0.59
C ILE A 89 -2.15 -6.74 0.10
N LEU A 90 -3.43 -7.07 -0.11
CA LEU A 90 -4.01 -8.29 0.48
C LEU A 90 -3.34 -9.55 -0.06
N LYS A 91 -3.00 -9.56 -1.35
CA LYS A 91 -2.21 -10.64 -1.95
C LYS A 91 -0.81 -10.70 -1.34
N ALA A 92 -0.14 -9.57 -1.20
CA ALA A 92 1.19 -9.50 -0.59
C ALA A 92 1.18 -9.99 0.88
N GLU A 93 0.18 -9.59 1.66
CA GLU A 93 -0.02 -10.06 3.04
C GLU A 93 -0.20 -11.58 3.07
N ALA A 94 -1.02 -12.15 2.18
CA ALA A 94 -1.18 -13.60 2.11
C ALA A 94 0.15 -14.33 1.83
N VAL A 95 0.98 -13.80 0.92
CA VAL A 95 2.31 -14.36 0.62
C VAL A 95 3.25 -14.23 1.82
N ILE A 96 3.26 -13.08 2.50
CA ILE A 96 4.09 -12.87 3.70
C ILE A 96 3.68 -13.83 4.81
N ASP A 97 2.38 -14.10 4.93
CA ASP A 97 1.83 -14.98 5.96
C ASP A 97 2.20 -16.44 5.73
N ASP A 98 2.22 -16.86 4.47
CA ASP A 98 2.54 -18.24 4.06
C ASP A 98 4.05 -18.49 4.00
N GLU A 99 4.80 -17.58 3.38
CA GLU A 99 6.21 -17.79 3.05
C GLU A 99 7.19 -17.11 4.03
N LEU A 100 6.77 -16.04 4.71
CA LEU A 100 7.64 -15.19 5.52
C LEU A 100 7.21 -15.07 6.99
N ALA A 101 6.48 -16.06 7.51
CA ALA A 101 6.00 -16.06 8.89
C ALA A 101 7.13 -15.90 9.94
N HIS A 102 8.36 -16.33 9.61
CA HIS A 102 9.54 -16.18 10.49
C HIS A 102 9.95 -14.72 10.71
N LEU A 103 9.58 -13.81 9.80
CA LEU A 103 9.90 -12.38 9.92
C LEU A 103 9.08 -11.69 11.01
N LYS A 104 7.99 -12.31 11.49
CA LYS A 104 7.10 -11.77 12.55
C LYS A 104 6.61 -10.35 12.25
N LEU A 105 6.46 -10.03 10.97
CA LEU A 105 5.86 -8.80 10.43
C LEU A 105 4.40 -8.69 10.86
#